data_AF-A0A1I8AD69-F1
#
_entry.id   AF-A0A1I8AD69-F1
#
_cell.length_a   1.000
_cell.length_b   1.000
_cell.length_c   1.000
_cell.angle_alpha   90.00
_cell.angle_beta   90.00
_cell.angle_gamma   90.00
#
_symmetry.space_group_name_H-M   'P 1'
#
loop_
_entity.id
_entity.type
_entity.pdbx_description
1 polymer ?
#
loop_
_entity_poly.entity_id
_entity_poly.type
_entity_poly.pdbx_seq_one_letter_code
_entity_poly.pdbx_strand_id
1 'polypeptide(L)'
;MQVIMLGSRSHPASKTIEDDLKVLSVGRLRTERSGLSSHILHLQNEIGDLAFNNYRTYADVGRTAELCKEMFSDMSETMSELKDEVPDLVQNIKQFYSESKKGAAELSTLQKATSSSNPLWDLFTLPNMMEKCIRAGYYDAAYSLTNYGAQLEQQNLTKNPVVRMVVDVLNNARHGLLDELFNKFSGPVDLATGIQVVNNIRKIPSISPTQLRVTILQYRDMYLEKQIIAVMSEPNFLQRAIDIYRECMYETMVLYLAVFPENDFQKRFDMITDPRWEQWRPAPQSVLLQQWALRNLNRLFEHIRLTETKKAVDMNDMVSKLMTFAYSFGRMGLDFRDLVINEFDNIFKTYFSCKVEAATMTLTNDAGVIDFVETSVSSSTAPDDDTVPDVSMEINQWDALCVYGNEILSALNDLRQNLSIIQLNWCVKVLQMSFKSVLLWLDRLMNSQHNEVVMKATSLFIKVFVPFMYKNLQACFAYEKCFRNVFRSAVTKESFESHYSLLNDTLFAQCVHRDVFLEAYHSCQEVLPNEDTITRNITNEPIDLKGDGTTAAQAITTGHDEAGY
;
A
#
# COMPACT_ATOMS: atom_id res chain seq x y z
N MET A 1 -76.95 -43.22 -37.68
CA MET A 1 -78.10 -42.86 -38.53
C MET A 1 -78.16 -43.88 -39.65
N GLN A 2 -79.26 -44.64 -39.71
CA GLN A 2 -79.40 -45.85 -40.52
C GLN A 2 -79.21 -45.57 -42.01
N VAL A 3 -78.33 -46.37 -42.63
CA VAL A 3 -78.16 -46.50 -44.07
C VAL A 3 -79.47 -47.04 -44.64
N ILE A 4 -80.21 -46.21 -45.38
CA ILE A 4 -81.39 -46.65 -46.13
C ILE A 4 -80.87 -47.36 -47.39
N MET A 5 -80.65 -48.66 -47.26
CA MET A 5 -80.52 -49.58 -48.39
C MET A 5 -81.88 -49.65 -49.08
N LEU A 6 -82.01 -48.96 -50.21
CA LEU A 6 -83.10 -49.17 -51.17
C LEU A 6 -82.92 -50.57 -51.79
N GLY A 7 -83.42 -51.58 -51.08
CA GLY A 7 -83.52 -52.94 -51.54
C GLY A 7 -84.52 -53.04 -52.69
N SER A 8 -84.02 -53.41 -53.86
CA SER A 8 -84.78 -53.96 -54.98
C SER A 8 -85.54 -55.22 -54.53
N ARG A 9 -86.77 -55.06 -54.05
CA ARG A 9 -87.70 -56.18 -53.81
C ARG A 9 -88.29 -56.60 -55.15
N SER A 10 -87.85 -57.75 -55.65
CA SER A 10 -88.56 -58.52 -56.67
C SER A 10 -89.96 -58.86 -56.15
N HIS A 11 -90.98 -58.33 -56.81
CA HIS A 11 -92.38 -58.54 -56.40
C HIS A 11 -92.79 -60.02 -56.60
N PRO A 12 -93.47 -60.64 -55.63
CA PRO A 12 -93.87 -62.06 -55.66
C PRO A 12 -95.01 -62.39 -56.66
N ALA A 13 -95.58 -61.38 -57.33
CA ALA A 13 -96.72 -61.56 -58.24
C ALA A 13 -96.39 -62.30 -59.55
N SER A 14 -95.13 -62.29 -60.01
CA SER A 14 -94.75 -62.92 -61.29
C SER A 14 -94.81 -64.45 -61.24
N LYS A 15 -94.63 -65.08 -60.06
CA LYS A 15 -94.64 -66.54 -59.93
C LYS A 15 -96.06 -67.13 -59.91
N THR A 16 -97.05 -66.37 -59.43
CA THR A 16 -98.44 -66.84 -59.31
C THR A 16 -99.15 -66.92 -60.67
N ILE A 17 -98.82 -65.99 -61.58
CA ILE A 17 -99.42 -65.92 -62.93
C ILE A 17 -98.95 -67.10 -63.82
N GLU A 18 -97.73 -67.58 -63.60
CA GLU A 18 -97.10 -68.61 -64.42
C GLU A 18 -97.66 -70.02 -64.15
N ASP A 19 -98.16 -70.26 -62.94
CA ASP A 19 -98.79 -71.52 -62.54
C ASP A 19 -100.26 -71.63 -63.01
N ASP A 20 -101.00 -70.52 -63.03
CA ASP A 20 -102.39 -70.48 -63.53
C ASP A 20 -102.47 -70.75 -65.04
N LEU A 21 -101.48 -70.29 -65.82
CA LEU A 21 -101.42 -70.45 -67.28
C LEU A 21 -101.26 -71.90 -67.76
N LYS A 22 -100.76 -72.82 -66.91
CA LYS A 22 -100.50 -74.23 -67.29
C LYS A 22 -101.70 -75.16 -67.14
N VAL A 23 -102.77 -74.73 -66.46
CA VAL A 23 -103.97 -75.55 -66.17
C VAL A 23 -105.10 -75.35 -67.19
N LEU A 24 -105.01 -74.33 -68.05
CA LEU A 24 -106.07 -73.99 -69.02
C LEU A 24 -105.90 -74.68 -70.38
N SER A 25 -107.02 -75.18 -70.93
CA SER A 25 -107.06 -75.81 -72.26
C SER A 25 -106.80 -74.78 -73.38
N VAL A 26 -106.17 -75.23 -74.49
CA VAL A 26 -105.71 -74.37 -75.62
C VAL A 26 -106.82 -73.47 -76.19
N GLY A 27 -108.09 -73.90 -76.11
CA GLY A 27 -109.24 -73.10 -76.50
C GLY A 27 -109.50 -71.89 -75.60
N ARG A 28 -109.37 -72.05 -74.27
CA ARG A 28 -109.55 -70.94 -73.31
C ARG A 28 -108.38 -69.96 -73.32
N LEU A 29 -107.15 -70.44 -73.54
CA LEU A 29 -105.96 -69.60 -73.71
C LEU A 29 -106.03 -68.67 -74.93
N ARG A 30 -106.70 -69.08 -76.03
CA ARG A 30 -106.90 -68.18 -77.18
C ARG A 30 -107.91 -67.07 -76.88
N THR A 31 -109.00 -67.38 -76.18
CA THR A 31 -109.98 -66.37 -75.73
C THR A 31 -109.41 -65.44 -74.66
N GLU A 32 -108.63 -65.95 -73.72
CA GLU A 32 -107.89 -65.15 -72.75
C GLU A 32 -106.84 -64.28 -73.44
N ARG A 33 -106.06 -64.80 -74.39
CA ARG A 33 -105.09 -64.00 -75.16
C ARG A 33 -105.76 -62.91 -75.98
N SER A 34 -106.91 -63.17 -76.62
CA SER A 34 -107.66 -62.11 -77.30
C SER A 34 -108.25 -61.11 -76.32
N GLY A 35 -108.70 -61.57 -75.14
CA GLY A 35 -109.20 -60.71 -74.06
C GLY A 35 -108.12 -59.81 -73.50
N LEU A 36 -106.98 -60.37 -73.09
CA LEU A 36 -105.78 -59.65 -72.64
C LEU A 36 -105.22 -58.74 -73.71
N SER A 37 -105.19 -59.16 -74.98
CA SER A 37 -104.75 -58.27 -76.06
C SER A 37 -105.71 -57.10 -76.24
N SER A 38 -107.03 -57.31 -76.09
CA SER A 38 -108.00 -56.20 -76.13
C SER A 38 -107.90 -55.31 -74.90
N HIS A 39 -107.65 -55.88 -73.71
CA HIS A 39 -107.47 -55.14 -72.46
C HIS A 39 -106.15 -54.36 -72.45
N ILE A 40 -105.08 -54.90 -73.00
CA ILE A 40 -103.82 -54.18 -73.18
C ILE A 40 -104.02 -53.04 -74.16
N LEU A 41 -104.71 -53.26 -75.28
CA LEU A 41 -104.98 -52.19 -76.24
C LEU A 41 -105.91 -51.12 -75.64
N HIS A 42 -106.90 -51.52 -74.84
CA HIS A 42 -107.75 -50.60 -74.07
C HIS A 42 -106.95 -49.82 -73.02
N LEU A 43 -106.11 -50.49 -72.21
CA LEU A 43 -105.25 -49.85 -71.22
C LEU A 43 -104.21 -48.96 -71.88
N GLN A 44 -103.70 -49.32 -73.05
CA GLN A 44 -102.73 -48.52 -73.78
C GLN A 44 -103.39 -47.27 -74.39
N ASN A 45 -104.66 -47.38 -74.82
CA ASN A 45 -105.47 -46.23 -75.20
C ASN A 45 -105.87 -45.38 -73.99
N GLU A 46 -106.25 -45.98 -72.85
CA GLU A 46 -106.55 -45.24 -71.61
C GLU A 46 -105.31 -44.56 -71.04
N ILE A 47 -104.14 -45.21 -71.04
CA ILE A 47 -102.87 -44.61 -70.64
C ILE A 47 -102.46 -43.56 -71.67
N GLY A 48 -102.71 -43.79 -72.95
CA GLY A 48 -102.50 -42.80 -74.01
C GLY A 48 -103.35 -41.55 -73.80
N ASP A 49 -104.65 -41.72 -73.54
CA ASP A 49 -105.59 -40.62 -73.25
C ASP A 49 -105.28 -39.97 -71.91
N LEU A 50 -104.89 -40.72 -70.88
CA LEU A 50 -104.51 -40.18 -69.57
C LEU A 50 -103.19 -39.40 -69.65
N ALA A 51 -102.20 -39.93 -70.38
CA ALA A 51 -100.92 -39.28 -70.62
C ALA A 51 -101.06 -38.08 -71.55
N PHE A 52 -101.99 -38.10 -72.52
CA PHE A 52 -102.26 -36.96 -73.40
C PHE A 52 -103.03 -35.86 -72.66
N ASN A 53 -104.12 -36.21 -71.95
CA ASN A 53 -104.92 -35.26 -71.19
C ASN A 53 -104.16 -34.64 -70.01
N ASN A 54 -103.22 -35.38 -69.41
CA ASN A 54 -102.39 -34.91 -68.30
C ASN A 54 -100.91 -34.77 -68.65
N TYR A 55 -100.57 -34.61 -69.94
CA TYR A 55 -99.17 -34.48 -70.39
C TYR A 55 -98.41 -33.41 -69.63
N ARG A 56 -99.07 -32.27 -69.38
CA ARG A 56 -98.50 -31.14 -68.64
C ARG A 56 -98.14 -31.53 -67.21
N THR A 57 -99.00 -32.28 -66.53
CA THR A 57 -98.77 -32.75 -65.16
C THR A 57 -97.61 -33.73 -65.10
N TYR A 58 -97.50 -34.66 -66.06
CA TYR A 58 -96.36 -35.58 -66.12
C TYR A 58 -95.05 -34.90 -66.52
N ALA A 59 -95.08 -33.93 -67.43
CA ALA A 59 -93.93 -33.11 -67.78
C ALA A 59 -93.47 -32.25 -66.58
N ASP A 60 -94.41 -31.68 -65.82
CA ASP A 60 -94.11 -30.94 -64.59
C ASP A 60 -93.57 -31.87 -63.48
N VAL A 61 -94.09 -33.10 -63.35
CA VAL A 61 -93.54 -34.12 -62.43
C VAL A 61 -92.14 -34.55 -62.84
N GLY A 62 -91.88 -34.75 -64.13
CA GLY A 62 -90.54 -35.06 -64.65
C GLY A 62 -89.56 -33.92 -64.38
N ARG A 63 -89.97 -32.68 -64.68
CA ARG A 63 -89.16 -31.48 -64.45
C ARG A 63 -88.91 -31.24 -62.97
N THR A 64 -89.90 -31.43 -62.10
CA THR A 64 -89.71 -31.31 -60.64
C THR A 64 -88.85 -32.44 -60.08
N ALA A 65 -88.94 -33.66 -60.61
CA ALA A 65 -88.04 -34.75 -60.23
C ALA A 65 -86.59 -34.48 -60.66
N GLU A 66 -86.38 -33.92 -61.85
CA GLU A 66 -85.06 -33.56 -62.35
C GLU A 66 -84.46 -32.38 -61.57
N LEU A 67 -85.27 -31.34 -61.28
CA LEU A 67 -84.89 -30.24 -60.38
C LEU A 67 -84.55 -30.75 -58.97
N CYS A 68 -85.34 -31.68 -58.41
CA CYS A 68 -85.01 -32.28 -57.12
C CYS A 68 -83.69 -33.06 -57.18
N LYS A 69 -83.43 -33.78 -58.28
CA LYS A 69 -82.18 -34.53 -58.46
C LYS A 69 -80.98 -33.59 -58.58
N GLU A 70 -81.09 -32.51 -59.33
CA GLU A 70 -80.07 -31.45 -59.40
C GLU A 70 -79.85 -30.84 -58.02
N MET A 71 -80.90 -30.39 -57.34
CA MET A 71 -80.79 -29.83 -55.98
C MET A 71 -80.14 -30.80 -54.98
N PHE A 72 -80.46 -32.10 -55.04
CA PHE A 72 -79.81 -33.09 -54.18
C PHE A 72 -78.35 -33.35 -54.56
N SER A 73 -78.01 -33.24 -55.84
CA SER A 73 -76.61 -33.29 -56.31
C SER A 73 -75.83 -32.09 -55.79
N ASP A 74 -76.36 -30.88 -55.97
CA ASP A 74 -75.76 -29.62 -55.49
C ASP A 74 -75.64 -29.62 -53.97
N MET A 75 -76.67 -30.12 -53.25
CA MET A 75 -76.62 -30.26 -51.80
C MET A 75 -75.59 -31.31 -51.37
N SER A 76 -75.42 -32.39 -52.13
CA SER A 76 -74.40 -33.40 -51.85
C SER A 76 -72.99 -32.88 -52.10
N GLU A 77 -72.79 -32.07 -53.13
CA GLU A 77 -71.50 -31.44 -53.47
C GLU A 77 -71.11 -30.43 -52.40
N THR A 78 -72.00 -29.48 -52.09
CA THR A 78 -71.78 -28.50 -51.00
C THR A 78 -71.61 -29.16 -49.63
N MET A 79 -72.31 -30.26 -49.35
CA MET A 79 -72.12 -31.03 -48.12
C MET A 79 -70.77 -31.75 -48.09
N SER A 80 -70.25 -32.19 -49.23
CA SER A 80 -68.91 -32.78 -49.33
C SER A 80 -67.83 -31.74 -49.09
N GLU A 81 -67.94 -30.56 -49.71
CA GLU A 81 -67.03 -29.44 -49.48
C GLU A 81 -67.04 -29.02 -48.01
N LEU A 82 -68.22 -28.84 -47.41
CA LEU A 82 -68.36 -28.49 -46.00
C LEU A 82 -67.76 -29.55 -45.08
N LYS A 83 -67.92 -30.84 -45.42
CA LYS A 83 -67.35 -31.94 -44.64
C LYS A 83 -65.82 -31.89 -44.63
N ASP A 84 -65.21 -31.44 -45.71
CA ASP A 84 -63.75 -31.35 -45.83
C ASP A 84 -63.22 -30.05 -45.19
N GLU A 85 -63.93 -28.93 -45.26
CA GLU A 85 -63.51 -27.65 -44.67
C GLU A 85 -63.73 -27.54 -43.14
N VAL A 86 -64.75 -28.20 -42.58
CA VAL A 86 -65.06 -28.12 -41.14
C VAL A 86 -63.92 -28.64 -40.25
N PRO A 87 -63.27 -29.79 -40.54
CA PRO A 87 -62.10 -30.24 -39.78
C PRO A 87 -60.95 -29.24 -39.80
N ASP A 88 -60.66 -28.64 -40.95
CA ASP A 88 -59.61 -27.64 -41.12
C ASP A 88 -59.92 -26.36 -40.33
N LEU A 89 -61.18 -25.91 -40.35
CA LEU A 89 -61.62 -24.79 -39.51
C LEU A 89 -61.47 -25.10 -38.02
N VAL A 90 -61.87 -26.31 -37.59
CA VAL A 90 -61.72 -26.75 -36.19
C VAL A 90 -60.24 -26.83 -35.79
N GLN A 91 -59.36 -27.28 -36.69
CA GLN A 91 -57.92 -27.30 -36.46
C GLN A 91 -57.35 -25.88 -36.33
N ASN A 92 -57.73 -24.96 -37.22
CA ASN A 92 -57.31 -23.57 -37.18
C ASN A 92 -57.79 -22.85 -35.92
N ILE A 93 -59.02 -23.11 -35.46
CA ILE A 93 -59.54 -22.56 -34.19
C ILE A 93 -58.75 -23.11 -33.00
N LYS A 94 -58.42 -24.41 -32.99
CA LYS A 94 -57.59 -25.01 -31.93
C LYS A 94 -56.18 -24.42 -31.91
N GLN A 95 -55.58 -24.21 -33.08
CA GLN A 95 -54.27 -23.57 -33.20
C GLN A 95 -54.32 -22.12 -32.72
N PHE A 96 -55.29 -21.34 -33.19
CA PHE A 96 -55.51 -19.96 -32.75
C PHE A 96 -55.71 -19.88 -31.23
N TYR A 97 -56.49 -20.77 -30.63
CA TYR A 97 -56.68 -20.79 -29.18
C TYR A 97 -55.38 -21.12 -28.42
N SER A 98 -54.57 -22.04 -28.94
CA SER A 98 -53.26 -22.38 -28.37
C SER A 98 -52.28 -21.21 -28.44
N GLU A 99 -52.21 -20.54 -29.59
CA GLU A 99 -51.36 -19.36 -29.80
C GLU A 99 -51.83 -18.17 -28.99
N SER A 100 -53.15 -17.90 -28.95
CA SER A 100 -53.75 -16.84 -28.14
C SER A 100 -53.53 -17.08 -26.64
N LYS A 101 -53.58 -18.34 -26.17
CA LYS A 101 -53.24 -18.67 -24.77
C LYS A 101 -51.76 -18.41 -24.46
N LYS A 102 -50.84 -18.72 -25.37
CA LYS A 102 -49.41 -18.38 -25.22
C LYS A 102 -49.22 -16.87 -25.18
N GLY A 103 -49.83 -16.13 -26.11
CA GLY A 103 -49.78 -14.68 -26.15
C GLY A 103 -50.40 -14.03 -24.90
N ALA A 104 -51.51 -14.55 -24.38
CA ALA A 104 -52.12 -14.08 -23.14
C ALA A 104 -51.23 -14.36 -21.91
N ALA A 105 -50.52 -15.49 -21.88
CA ALA A 105 -49.55 -15.79 -20.84
C ALA A 105 -48.34 -14.85 -20.91
N GLU A 106 -47.81 -14.59 -22.11
CA GLU A 106 -46.74 -13.61 -22.34
C GLU A 106 -47.16 -12.18 -21.99
N LEU A 107 -48.37 -11.78 -22.35
CA LEU A 107 -48.89 -10.46 -21.98
C LEU A 107 -49.08 -10.34 -20.47
N SER A 108 -49.54 -11.40 -19.80
CA SER A 108 -49.65 -11.43 -18.34
C SER A 108 -48.28 -11.34 -17.66
N THR A 109 -47.24 -11.99 -18.19
CA THR A 109 -45.88 -11.86 -17.64
C THR A 109 -45.30 -10.47 -17.87
N LEU A 110 -45.50 -9.89 -19.06
CA LEU A 110 -45.09 -8.51 -19.38
C LEU A 110 -45.82 -7.47 -18.50
N GLN A 111 -47.12 -7.67 -18.26
CA GLN A 111 -47.90 -6.79 -17.40
C GLN A 111 -47.40 -6.85 -15.94
N LYS A 112 -47.04 -8.04 -15.45
CA LYS A 112 -46.41 -8.21 -14.12
C LYS A 112 -45.01 -7.59 -14.06
N ALA A 113 -44.23 -7.67 -15.13
CA ALA A 113 -42.89 -7.05 -15.19
C ALA A 113 -42.96 -5.51 -15.23
N THR A 114 -43.94 -4.97 -15.95
CA THR A 114 -44.13 -3.51 -16.13
C THR A 114 -44.85 -2.84 -14.96
N SER A 115 -45.44 -3.64 -14.06
CA SER A 115 -46.12 -3.12 -12.87
C SER A 115 -45.13 -2.36 -11.98
N SER A 116 -45.41 -1.08 -11.69
CA SER A 116 -44.55 -0.20 -10.88
C SER A 116 -44.35 -0.68 -9.43
N SER A 117 -45.15 -1.63 -8.96
CA SER A 117 -45.05 -2.27 -7.65
C SER A 117 -44.17 -3.54 -7.65
N ASN A 118 -43.46 -3.84 -8.74
CA ASN A 118 -42.63 -5.03 -8.81
C ASN A 118 -41.33 -4.84 -7.99
N PRO A 119 -41.06 -5.68 -6.97
CA PRO A 119 -39.87 -5.57 -6.12
C PRO A 119 -38.54 -5.74 -6.89
N LEU A 120 -38.58 -6.21 -8.14
CA LEU A 120 -37.42 -6.24 -9.02
C LEU A 120 -36.90 -4.83 -9.35
N TRP A 121 -37.78 -3.83 -9.45
CA TRP A 121 -37.35 -2.44 -9.69
C TRP A 121 -36.55 -1.88 -8.51
N ASP A 122 -36.93 -2.24 -7.28
CA ASP A 122 -36.17 -1.85 -6.09
C ASP A 122 -34.77 -2.48 -6.11
N LEU A 123 -34.68 -3.77 -6.49
CA LEU A 123 -33.39 -4.46 -6.65
C LEU A 123 -32.50 -3.79 -7.70
N PHE A 124 -33.06 -3.40 -8.85
CA PHE A 124 -32.32 -2.68 -9.90
C PHE A 124 -31.89 -1.26 -9.51
N THR A 125 -32.55 -0.68 -8.51
CA THR A 125 -32.24 0.67 -8.05
C THR A 125 -31.08 0.70 -7.06
N LEU A 126 -30.76 -0.43 -6.41
CA LEU A 126 -29.71 -0.52 -5.39
C LEU A 126 -28.31 -0.06 -5.87
N PRO A 127 -27.83 -0.43 -7.07
CA PRO A 127 -26.54 0.07 -7.56
C PRO A 127 -26.48 1.60 -7.67
N ASN A 128 -27.52 2.21 -8.22
CA ASN A 128 -27.62 3.66 -8.36
C ASN A 128 -27.72 4.35 -6.99
N MET A 129 -28.42 3.73 -6.03
CA MET A 129 -28.46 4.23 -4.65
C MET A 129 -27.09 4.16 -3.98
N MET A 130 -26.37 3.06 -4.17
CA MET A 130 -25.02 2.87 -3.64
C MET A 130 -24.09 3.99 -4.13
N GLU A 131 -24.06 4.25 -5.44
CA GLU A 131 -23.22 5.31 -6.02
C GLU A 131 -23.56 6.69 -5.44
N LYS A 132 -24.85 7.01 -5.30
CA LYS A 132 -25.30 8.27 -4.68
C LYS A 132 -24.89 8.37 -3.21
N CYS A 133 -25.02 7.28 -2.45
CA CYS A 133 -24.63 7.25 -1.04
C CYS A 133 -23.12 7.46 -0.87
N ILE A 134 -22.30 6.81 -1.71
CA ILE A 134 -20.83 6.98 -1.70
C ILE A 134 -20.48 8.43 -2.03
N ARG A 135 -20.97 8.97 -3.15
CA ARG A 135 -20.67 10.34 -3.59
C ARG A 135 -21.14 11.43 -2.61
N ALA A 136 -22.23 11.19 -1.88
CA ALA A 136 -22.74 12.12 -0.88
C ALA A 136 -22.09 11.95 0.51
N GLY A 137 -21.21 10.96 0.70
CA GLY A 137 -20.56 10.68 1.98
C GLY A 137 -21.46 9.99 3.02
N TYR A 138 -22.60 9.43 2.61
CA TYR A 138 -23.51 8.67 3.48
C TYR A 138 -23.03 7.23 3.66
N TYR A 139 -21.90 7.06 4.36
CA TYR A 139 -21.22 5.77 4.48
C TYR A 139 -22.03 4.71 5.23
N ASP A 140 -22.87 5.08 6.21
CA ASP A 140 -23.74 4.13 6.92
C ASP A 140 -24.81 3.49 6.02
N ALA A 141 -25.37 4.29 5.10
CA ALA A 141 -26.34 3.81 4.10
C ALA A 141 -25.65 2.94 3.04
N ALA A 142 -24.48 3.37 2.54
CA ALA A 142 -23.67 2.59 1.62
C ALA A 142 -23.27 1.23 2.23
N TYR A 143 -22.87 1.23 3.51
CA TYR A 143 -22.57 0.02 4.24
C TYR A 143 -23.78 -0.93 4.34
N SER A 144 -24.96 -0.41 4.69
CA SER A 144 -26.19 -1.20 4.77
C SER A 144 -26.51 -1.91 3.45
N LEU A 145 -26.26 -1.23 2.31
CA LEU A 145 -26.39 -1.82 0.98
C LEU A 145 -25.35 -2.92 0.71
N THR A 146 -24.10 -2.77 1.16
CA THR A 146 -23.09 -3.83 1.02
C THR A 146 -23.45 -5.08 1.84
N ASN A 147 -23.98 -4.90 3.06
CA ASN A 147 -24.47 -6.01 3.87
C ASN A 147 -25.64 -6.74 3.23
N TYR A 148 -26.56 -5.98 2.61
CA TYR A 148 -27.67 -6.58 1.88
C TYR A 148 -27.17 -7.43 0.71
N GLY A 149 -26.19 -6.95 -0.07
CA GLY A 149 -25.52 -7.74 -1.12
C GLY A 149 -24.93 -9.05 -0.56
N ALA A 150 -24.20 -8.98 0.55
CA ALA A 150 -23.63 -10.17 1.20
C ALA A 150 -24.70 -11.15 1.72
N GLN A 151 -25.84 -10.65 2.22
CA GLN A 151 -26.96 -11.49 2.64
C GLN A 151 -27.61 -12.22 1.45
N LEU A 152 -27.73 -11.56 0.28
CA LEU A 152 -28.23 -12.19 -0.94
C LEU A 152 -27.33 -13.34 -1.42
N GLU A 153 -26.01 -13.20 -1.25
CA GLU A 153 -25.05 -14.28 -1.51
C GLU A 153 -25.22 -15.44 -0.53
N GLN A 154 -25.31 -15.14 0.76
CA GLN A 154 -25.48 -16.17 1.81
C GLN A 154 -26.77 -16.98 1.63
N GLN A 155 -27.84 -16.34 1.18
CA GLN A 155 -29.13 -17.00 0.92
C GLN A 155 -29.16 -17.78 -0.41
N ASN A 156 -28.06 -17.81 -1.19
CA ASN A 156 -27.95 -18.47 -2.50
C ASN A 156 -28.93 -17.94 -3.57
N LEU A 157 -29.39 -16.68 -3.46
CA LEU A 157 -30.23 -16.04 -4.48
C LEU A 157 -29.45 -15.67 -5.75
N THR A 158 -28.12 -15.65 -5.68
CA THR A 158 -27.18 -15.43 -6.79
C THR A 158 -27.17 -16.53 -7.85
N LYS A 159 -27.96 -17.61 -7.68
CA LYS A 159 -28.25 -18.55 -8.78
C LYS A 159 -28.95 -17.87 -9.95
N ASN A 160 -29.71 -16.80 -9.69
CA ASN A 160 -30.30 -15.98 -10.74
C ASN A 160 -29.22 -15.01 -11.30
N PRO A 161 -28.94 -15.03 -12.61
CA PRO A 161 -27.88 -14.20 -13.21
C PRO A 161 -28.12 -12.69 -13.02
N VAL A 162 -29.39 -12.27 -12.94
CA VAL A 162 -29.76 -10.86 -12.75
C VAL A 162 -29.42 -10.39 -11.33
N VAL A 163 -29.75 -11.21 -10.32
CA VAL A 163 -29.41 -10.92 -8.91
C VAL A 163 -27.89 -10.94 -8.74
N ARG A 164 -27.21 -11.90 -9.38
CA ARG A 164 -25.74 -11.96 -9.39
C ARG A 164 -25.12 -10.68 -9.93
N MET A 165 -25.61 -10.16 -11.07
CA MET A 165 -25.11 -8.91 -11.63
C MET A 165 -25.27 -7.73 -10.66
N VAL A 166 -26.42 -7.60 -9.99
CA VAL A 166 -26.63 -6.53 -9.00
C VAL A 166 -25.66 -6.67 -7.83
N VAL A 167 -25.51 -7.88 -7.29
CA VAL A 167 -24.59 -8.18 -6.20
C VAL A 167 -23.13 -7.89 -6.60
N ASP A 168 -22.71 -8.28 -7.80
CA ASP A 168 -21.36 -8.00 -8.32
C ASP A 168 -21.10 -6.49 -8.38
N VAL A 169 -22.08 -5.68 -8.80
CA VAL A 169 -21.96 -4.21 -8.80
C VAL A 169 -21.88 -3.65 -7.37
N LEU A 170 -22.68 -4.16 -6.43
CA LEU A 170 -22.61 -3.74 -5.02
C LEU A 170 -21.26 -4.12 -4.39
N ASN A 171 -20.72 -5.29 -4.71
CA ASN A 171 -19.41 -5.75 -4.28
C ASN A 171 -18.27 -4.92 -4.89
N ASN A 172 -18.38 -4.52 -6.15
CA ASN A 172 -17.42 -3.61 -6.78
C ASN A 172 -17.48 -2.21 -6.13
N ALA A 173 -18.68 -1.70 -5.87
CA ALA A 173 -18.86 -0.42 -5.19
C ALA A 173 -18.31 -0.43 -3.76
N ARG A 174 -18.31 -1.58 -3.07
CA ARG A 174 -17.65 -1.77 -1.77
C ARG A 174 -16.14 -1.48 -1.86
N HIS A 175 -15.46 -1.91 -2.92
CA HIS A 175 -14.05 -1.62 -3.11
C HIS A 175 -13.81 -0.11 -3.27
N GLY A 176 -14.62 0.57 -4.10
CA GLY A 176 -14.55 2.02 -4.26
C GLY A 176 -14.81 2.79 -2.96
N LEU A 177 -15.78 2.34 -2.14
CA LEU A 177 -16.04 2.91 -0.81
C LEU A 177 -14.83 2.79 0.12
N LEU A 178 -14.18 1.62 0.13
CA LEU A 178 -13.00 1.40 0.94
C LEU A 178 -11.83 2.26 0.49
N ASP A 179 -11.60 2.36 -0.81
CA ASP A 179 -10.57 3.23 -1.36
C ASP A 179 -10.84 4.70 -1.00
N GLU A 180 -12.08 5.17 -1.06
CA GLU A 180 -12.43 6.54 -0.63
C GLU A 180 -12.14 6.78 0.86
N LEU A 181 -12.52 5.82 1.72
CA LEU A 181 -12.29 5.93 3.16
C LEU A 181 -10.79 5.86 3.50
N PHE A 182 -10.03 4.96 2.87
CA PHE A 182 -8.60 4.85 3.10
C PHE A 182 -7.83 6.06 2.55
N ASN A 183 -8.24 6.59 1.40
CA ASN A 183 -7.64 7.79 0.81
C ASN A 183 -7.69 9.00 1.74
N LYS A 184 -8.64 9.08 2.68
CA LYS A 184 -8.66 10.12 3.70
C LYS A 184 -7.37 10.14 4.52
N PHE A 185 -6.78 8.97 4.83
CA PHE A 185 -5.51 8.88 5.56
C PHE A 185 -4.30 9.32 4.73
N SER A 186 -4.42 9.46 3.40
CA SER A 186 -3.36 10.03 2.55
C SER A 186 -3.24 11.56 2.63
N GLY A 187 -4.07 12.20 3.45
CA GLY A 187 -4.07 13.65 3.70
C GLY A 187 -3.99 13.99 5.19
N PRO A 188 -4.14 15.28 5.54
CA PRO A 188 -4.24 15.71 6.93
C PRO A 188 -5.54 15.18 7.54
N VAL A 189 -5.44 14.46 8.65
CA VAL A 189 -6.58 13.86 9.36
C VAL A 189 -6.41 14.09 10.84
N ASP A 190 -7.40 14.73 11.46
CA ASP A 190 -7.47 14.87 12.91
C ASP A 190 -7.90 13.55 13.57
N LEU A 191 -7.59 13.41 14.86
CA LEU A 191 -7.84 12.18 15.59
C LEU A 191 -9.33 11.78 15.59
N ALA A 192 -10.25 12.74 15.74
CA ALA A 192 -11.68 12.44 15.82
C ALA A 192 -12.22 11.93 14.48
N THR A 193 -11.89 12.60 13.37
CA THR A 193 -12.25 12.13 12.03
C THR A 193 -11.59 10.79 11.72
N GLY A 194 -10.32 10.60 12.09
CA GLY A 194 -9.61 9.33 11.91
C GLY A 194 -10.32 8.17 12.61
N ILE A 195 -10.72 8.33 13.87
CA ILE A 195 -11.48 7.31 14.62
C ILE A 195 -12.83 7.02 13.94
N GLN A 196 -13.55 8.06 13.51
CA GLN A 196 -14.83 7.88 12.80
C GLN A 196 -14.67 7.09 11.50
N VAL A 197 -13.66 7.44 10.68
CA VAL A 197 -13.36 6.73 9.43
C VAL A 197 -13.03 5.27 9.70
N VAL A 198 -12.18 4.96 10.69
CA VAL A 198 -11.89 3.56 11.02
C VAL A 198 -13.11 2.81 11.53
N ASN A 199 -13.96 3.44 12.34
CA ASN A 199 -15.21 2.83 12.79
C ASN A 199 -16.16 2.54 11.62
N ASN A 200 -16.17 3.39 10.59
CA ASN A 200 -16.93 3.11 9.36
C ASN A 200 -16.32 1.97 8.54
N ILE A 201 -14.99 1.90 8.42
CA ILE A 201 -14.32 0.79 7.73
C ILE A 201 -14.58 -0.54 8.44
N ARG A 202 -14.57 -0.57 9.77
CA ARG A 202 -14.85 -1.78 10.58
C ARG A 202 -16.24 -2.36 10.38
N LYS A 203 -17.20 -1.55 9.96
CA LYS A 203 -18.55 -2.02 9.64
C LYS A 203 -18.50 -2.87 8.37
N ILE A 204 -17.77 -2.44 7.35
CA ILE A 204 -17.71 -3.07 6.02
C ILE A 204 -17.19 -4.51 6.09
N PRO A 205 -17.90 -5.50 5.51
CA PRO A 205 -17.50 -6.90 5.60
C PRO A 205 -16.21 -7.19 4.82
N SER A 206 -15.56 -8.30 5.20
CA SER A 206 -14.41 -8.90 4.49
C SER A 206 -13.08 -8.15 4.59
N ILE A 207 -12.87 -7.37 5.65
CA ILE A 207 -11.55 -6.79 5.99
C ILE A 207 -11.04 -7.44 7.27
N SER A 208 -9.85 -8.05 7.20
CA SER A 208 -9.22 -8.58 8.39
C SER A 208 -8.68 -7.45 9.27
N PRO A 209 -8.66 -7.62 10.60
CA PRO A 209 -8.06 -6.62 11.49
C PRO A 209 -6.59 -6.32 11.15
N THR A 210 -5.85 -7.29 10.61
CA THR A 210 -4.45 -7.10 10.17
C THR A 210 -4.39 -6.26 8.89
N GLN A 211 -5.23 -6.56 7.90
CA GLN A 211 -5.33 -5.77 6.67
C GLN A 211 -5.65 -4.31 6.97
N LEU A 212 -6.63 -4.05 7.85
CA LEU A 212 -6.99 -2.69 8.25
C LEU A 212 -5.79 -1.91 8.81
N ARG A 213 -5.03 -2.51 9.73
CA ARG A 213 -3.86 -1.88 10.36
C ARG A 213 -2.77 -1.57 9.34
N VAL A 214 -2.40 -2.55 8.51
CA VAL A 214 -1.36 -2.38 7.50
C VAL A 214 -1.76 -1.32 6.48
N THR A 215 -3.02 -1.35 6.02
CA THR A 215 -3.53 -0.41 5.03
C THR A 215 -3.49 1.03 5.57
N ILE A 216 -3.95 1.27 6.81
CA ILE A 216 -3.87 2.61 7.41
C ILE A 216 -2.42 3.11 7.46
N LEU A 217 -1.48 2.26 7.94
CA LEU A 217 -0.07 2.63 7.99
C LEU A 217 0.52 2.91 6.60
N GLN A 218 0.10 2.18 5.56
CA GLN A 218 0.50 2.43 4.17
C GLN A 218 0.01 3.79 3.66
N TYR A 219 -1.26 4.13 3.88
CA TYR A 219 -1.80 5.42 3.45
C TYR A 219 -1.17 6.59 4.22
N ARG A 220 -0.85 6.41 5.51
CA ARG A 220 -0.07 7.39 6.30
C ARG A 220 1.39 7.50 5.83
N ASP A 221 1.99 6.41 5.37
CA ASP A 221 3.31 6.42 4.73
C ASP A 221 3.31 7.27 3.46
N MET A 222 2.27 7.11 2.62
CA MET A 222 2.09 7.93 1.41
C MET A 222 1.92 9.42 1.75
N TYR A 223 1.21 9.75 2.83
CA TYR A 223 1.06 11.13 3.28
C TYR A 223 2.41 11.72 3.70
N LEU A 224 3.17 10.99 4.52
CA LEU A 224 4.51 11.39 4.95
C LEU A 224 5.44 11.59 3.75
N GLU A 225 5.46 10.66 2.81
CA GLU A 225 6.29 10.73 1.60
C GLU A 225 5.94 11.97 0.76
N LYS A 226 4.64 12.26 0.56
CA LYS A 226 4.20 13.49 -0.11
C LYS A 226 4.73 14.76 0.57
N GLN A 227 4.71 14.80 1.90
CA GLN A 227 5.21 15.96 2.66
C GLN A 227 6.74 16.11 2.53
N ILE A 228 7.49 15.01 2.55
CA ILE A 228 8.95 15.04 2.37
C ILE A 228 9.34 15.47 0.96
N ILE A 229 8.66 14.95 -0.07
CA ILE A 229 8.90 15.34 -1.47
C ILE A 229 8.68 16.85 -1.67
N ALA A 230 7.67 17.42 -1.00
CA ALA A 230 7.36 18.85 -1.12
C ALA A 230 8.48 19.77 -0.61
N VAL A 231 9.26 19.32 0.38
CA VAL A 231 10.34 20.13 0.99
C VAL A 231 11.73 19.78 0.48
N MET A 232 11.89 18.74 -0.34
CA MET A 232 13.19 18.21 -0.79
C MET A 232 14.07 19.24 -1.54
N SER A 233 13.46 20.28 -2.11
CA SER A 233 14.19 21.34 -2.84
C SER A 233 14.60 22.54 -1.95
N GLU A 234 14.20 22.57 -0.67
CA GLU A 234 14.47 23.70 0.22
C GLU A 234 15.89 23.66 0.80
N PRO A 235 16.55 24.82 1.03
CA PRO A 235 17.91 24.85 1.59
C PRO A 235 18.00 24.30 3.02
N ASN A 236 16.90 24.38 3.78
CA ASN A 236 16.77 23.85 5.15
C ASN A 236 16.03 22.50 5.18
N PHE A 237 16.13 21.72 4.10
CA PHE A 237 15.40 20.47 3.92
C PHE A 237 15.51 19.55 5.14
N LEU A 238 16.72 19.32 5.67
CA LEU A 238 16.93 18.38 6.78
C LEU A 238 16.23 18.82 8.07
N GLN A 239 16.30 20.10 8.44
CA GLN A 239 15.60 20.60 9.62
C GLN A 239 14.09 20.44 9.44
N ARG A 240 13.58 20.79 8.26
CA ARG A 240 12.15 20.69 7.95
C ARG A 240 11.67 19.24 7.88
N ALA A 241 12.48 18.34 7.35
CA ALA A 241 12.21 16.91 7.30
C ALA A 241 12.09 16.33 8.70
N ILE A 242 13.03 16.64 9.62
CA ILE A 242 12.96 16.19 11.02
C ILE A 242 11.63 16.61 11.66
N ASP A 243 11.21 17.86 11.46
CA ASP A 243 9.95 18.37 11.99
C ASP A 243 8.73 17.64 11.38
N ILE A 244 8.72 17.42 10.06
CA ILE A 244 7.66 16.68 9.36
C ILE A 244 7.57 15.24 9.85
N TYR A 245 8.69 14.53 9.95
CA TYR A 245 8.73 13.17 10.48
C TYR A 245 8.19 13.14 11.90
N ARG A 246 8.62 14.08 12.76
CA ARG A 246 8.14 14.17 14.14
C ARG A 246 6.63 14.38 14.21
N GLU A 247 6.09 15.34 13.47
CA GLU A 247 4.65 15.66 13.47
C GLU A 247 3.81 14.51 12.89
N CYS A 248 4.14 14.05 11.67
CA CYS A 248 3.38 13.01 10.98
C CYS A 248 3.46 11.66 11.69
N MET A 249 4.62 11.29 12.25
CA MET A 249 4.74 10.06 13.04
C MET A 249 3.96 10.17 14.35
N TYR A 250 3.94 11.34 14.99
CA TYR A 250 3.22 11.54 16.24
C TYR A 250 1.72 11.37 16.02
N GLU A 251 1.16 12.08 15.03
CA GLU A 251 -0.25 11.95 14.65
C GLU A 251 -0.62 10.50 14.33
N THR A 252 0.21 9.83 13.55
CA THR A 252 -0.04 8.45 13.10
C THR A 252 0.00 7.47 14.27
N MET A 253 0.96 7.62 15.19
CA MET A 253 1.06 6.78 16.38
C MET A 253 -0.10 7.03 17.34
N VAL A 254 -0.46 8.29 17.60
CA VAL A 254 -1.61 8.63 18.47
C VAL A 254 -2.89 8.03 17.89
N LEU A 255 -3.14 8.21 16.59
CA LEU A 255 -4.28 7.61 15.90
C LEU A 255 -4.26 6.08 15.99
N TYR A 256 -3.12 5.45 15.70
CA TYR A 256 -3.00 4.00 15.72
C TYR A 256 -3.27 3.42 17.11
N LEU A 257 -2.69 4.01 18.15
CA LEU A 257 -2.89 3.57 19.54
C LEU A 257 -4.33 3.80 20.02
N ALA A 258 -4.97 4.89 19.60
CA ALA A 258 -6.36 5.17 19.94
C ALA A 258 -7.33 4.20 19.26
N VAL A 259 -7.07 3.85 18.00
CA VAL A 259 -7.94 2.99 17.20
C VAL A 259 -7.68 1.51 17.52
N PHE A 260 -6.45 1.09 17.77
CA PHE A 260 -6.07 -0.32 17.98
C PHE A 260 -5.48 -0.55 19.38
N PRO A 261 -6.29 -0.49 20.45
CA PRO A 261 -5.81 -0.79 21.79
C PRO A 261 -5.41 -2.27 21.90
N GLU A 262 -4.35 -2.57 22.67
CA GLU A 262 -3.76 -3.92 22.76
C GLU A 262 -4.76 -5.00 23.25
N ASN A 263 -5.79 -4.60 24.01
CA ASN A 263 -6.82 -5.47 24.57
C ASN A 263 -7.78 -6.10 23.53
N ASP A 264 -7.76 -5.65 22.27
CA ASP A 264 -8.69 -6.13 21.23
C ASP A 264 -8.31 -7.51 20.63
N PHE A 265 -7.09 -8.04 20.87
CA PHE A 265 -6.65 -9.30 20.24
C PHE A 265 -7.10 -10.56 20.96
N GLN A 266 -7.04 -10.58 22.30
CA GLN A 266 -7.35 -11.80 23.05
C GLN A 266 -8.79 -12.28 22.84
N LYS A 267 -9.71 -11.40 22.44
CA LYS A 267 -11.12 -11.78 22.24
C LYS A 267 -11.46 -12.34 20.86
N ARG A 268 -10.62 -12.18 19.83
CA ARG A 268 -10.96 -12.58 18.44
C ARG A 268 -10.11 -13.68 17.83
N PHE A 269 -8.90 -13.91 18.36
CA PHE A 269 -8.04 -14.99 17.86
C PHE A 269 -8.54 -16.38 18.28
N ASP A 270 -9.36 -16.46 19.34
CA ASP A 270 -9.96 -17.71 19.82
C ASP A 270 -11.11 -18.23 18.92
N MET A 271 -11.59 -17.47 17.93
CA MET A 271 -12.85 -17.78 17.24
C MET A 271 -12.72 -18.16 15.75
N ILE A 272 -11.56 -18.04 15.12
CA ILE A 272 -11.36 -18.40 13.70
C ILE A 272 -9.98 -19.05 13.50
N THR A 273 -9.85 -20.34 13.82
CA THR A 273 -8.64 -21.11 13.55
C THR A 273 -8.87 -22.00 12.33
N ASP A 274 -8.44 -21.55 11.14
CA ASP A 274 -8.32 -22.42 9.94
C ASP A 274 -6.96 -23.13 10.00
N PRO A 275 -6.90 -24.47 10.08
CA PRO A 275 -5.67 -25.24 10.28
C PRO A 275 -4.73 -25.28 9.07
N ARG A 276 -5.03 -24.57 7.96
CA ARG A 276 -4.23 -24.59 6.72
C ARG A 276 -3.15 -23.53 6.60
N TRP A 277 -3.08 -22.55 7.50
CA TRP A 277 -2.07 -21.50 7.47
C TRP A 277 -0.98 -21.78 8.51
N GLU A 278 0.29 -21.71 8.10
CA GLU A 278 1.43 -21.78 9.01
C GLU A 278 1.23 -20.79 10.17
N GLN A 279 1.37 -21.30 11.39
CA GLN A 279 1.23 -20.51 12.61
C GLN A 279 2.33 -19.44 12.65
N TRP A 280 2.03 -18.25 12.13
CA TRP A 280 2.79 -17.07 12.48
C TRP A 280 2.75 -16.95 14.00
N ARG A 281 3.94 -16.89 14.65
CA ARG A 281 3.99 -16.69 16.09
C ARG A 281 3.09 -15.48 16.43
N PRO A 282 2.29 -15.53 17.50
CA PRO A 282 1.53 -14.37 17.94
C PRO A 282 2.52 -13.27 18.33
N ALA A 283 2.87 -12.41 17.37
CA ALA A 283 3.63 -11.21 17.61
C ALA A 283 2.69 -10.19 18.28
N PRO A 284 3.15 -9.46 19.31
CA PRO A 284 2.34 -8.39 19.87
C PRO A 284 2.00 -7.37 18.78
N GLN A 285 0.77 -6.84 18.80
CA GLN A 285 0.27 -5.95 17.74
C GLN A 285 1.11 -4.67 17.57
N SER A 286 1.87 -4.32 18.60
CA SER A 286 2.85 -3.24 18.61
C SER A 286 3.99 -3.45 17.61
N VAL A 287 4.28 -4.69 17.17
CA VAL A 287 5.35 -4.97 16.20
C VAL A 287 5.10 -4.27 14.87
N LEU A 288 3.86 -4.23 14.37
CA LEU A 288 3.55 -3.54 13.10
C LEU A 288 3.85 -2.03 13.19
N LEU A 289 3.43 -1.40 14.28
CA LEU A 289 3.66 0.02 14.52
C LEU A 289 5.16 0.31 14.72
N GLN A 290 5.85 -0.52 15.51
CA GLN A 290 7.28 -0.40 15.77
C GLN A 290 8.11 -0.57 14.50
N GLN A 291 7.79 -1.56 13.67
CA GLN A 291 8.48 -1.79 12.38
C GLN A 291 8.23 -0.64 11.41
N TRP A 292 6.99 -0.14 11.34
CA TRP A 292 6.67 1.06 10.54
C TRP A 292 7.46 2.29 11.01
N ALA A 293 7.53 2.51 12.32
CA ALA A 293 8.26 3.63 12.89
C ALA A 293 9.77 3.52 12.65
N LEU A 294 10.36 2.34 12.89
CA LEU A 294 11.78 2.08 12.64
C LEU A 294 12.14 2.28 11.17
N ARG A 295 11.29 1.81 10.25
CA ARG A 295 11.49 2.02 8.81
C ARG A 295 11.52 3.51 8.46
N ASN A 296 10.63 4.31 9.03
CA ASN A 296 10.60 5.75 8.78
C ASN A 296 11.79 6.49 9.42
N LEU A 297 12.26 6.05 10.58
CA LEU A 297 13.51 6.56 11.17
C LEU A 297 14.72 6.23 10.29
N ASN A 298 14.81 5.01 9.76
CA ASN A 298 15.89 4.63 8.85
C ASN A 298 15.89 5.49 7.57
N ARG A 299 14.71 5.76 6.98
CA ARG A 299 14.59 6.69 5.85
C ARG A 299 15.04 8.11 6.20
N LEU A 300 14.68 8.62 7.37
CA LEU A 300 15.16 9.91 7.85
C LEU A 300 16.69 9.93 8.00
N PHE A 301 17.29 8.89 8.57
CA PHE A 301 18.74 8.77 8.68
C PHE A 301 19.42 8.64 7.31
N GLU A 302 18.82 7.93 6.35
CA GLU A 302 19.30 7.89 4.97
C GLU A 302 19.31 9.27 4.32
N HIS A 303 18.25 10.08 4.50
CA HIS A 303 18.24 11.47 4.03
C HIS A 303 19.36 12.30 4.66
N ILE A 304 19.65 12.10 5.94
CA ILE A 304 20.75 12.77 6.65
C ILE A 304 22.11 12.34 6.09
N ARG A 305 22.33 11.04 5.83
CA ARG A 305 23.60 10.53 5.26
C ARG A 305 23.87 11.05 3.85
N LEU A 306 22.83 11.10 3.02
CA LEU A 306 22.95 11.48 1.61
C LEU A 306 23.12 12.99 1.41
N THR A 307 22.73 13.79 2.40
CA THR A 307 22.82 15.24 2.31
C THR A 307 24.18 15.70 2.84
N GLU A 308 24.94 16.42 2.03
CA GLU A 308 26.18 17.05 2.48
C GLU A 308 25.89 18.18 3.48
N THR A 309 26.10 17.92 4.77
CA THR A 309 26.05 18.96 5.79
C THR A 309 27.29 19.84 5.68
N LYS A 310 27.12 21.02 5.08
CA LYS A 310 28.22 21.95 4.79
C LYS A 310 28.88 22.54 6.04
N LYS A 311 28.28 22.41 7.23
CA LYS A 311 28.77 22.99 8.50
C LYS A 311 28.52 22.06 9.69
N ALA A 312 29.50 21.99 10.60
CA ALA A 312 29.37 21.25 11.85
C ALA A 312 28.33 21.83 12.82
N VAL A 313 28.11 23.15 12.78
CA VAL A 313 27.08 23.81 13.61
C VAL A 313 25.68 23.28 13.29
N ASP A 314 25.40 22.99 12.00
CA ASP A 314 24.12 22.45 11.57
C ASP A 314 23.92 21.01 12.09
N MET A 315 25.01 20.23 12.19
CA MET A 315 24.97 18.88 12.77
C MET A 315 24.57 18.90 14.25
N ASN A 316 25.05 19.88 15.02
CA ASN A 316 24.74 19.96 16.46
C ASN A 316 23.28 20.34 16.70
N ASP A 317 22.72 21.25 15.89
CA ASP A 317 21.28 21.56 15.90
C ASP A 317 20.46 20.33 15.50
N MET A 318 20.89 19.58 14.48
CA MET A 318 20.22 18.35 14.05
C MET A 318 20.21 17.27 15.15
N VAL A 319 21.34 17.01 15.81
CA VAL A 319 21.42 16.08 16.94
C VAL A 319 20.47 16.51 18.05
N SER A 320 20.46 17.80 18.41
CA SER A 320 19.60 18.34 19.47
C SER A 320 18.12 18.16 19.15
N LYS A 321 17.72 18.42 17.90
CA LYS A 321 16.35 18.21 17.41
C LYS A 321 15.96 16.74 17.42
N LEU A 322 16.84 15.85 16.95
CA LEU A 322 16.59 14.41 16.94
C LEU A 322 16.53 13.81 18.34
N MET A 323 17.37 14.28 19.28
CA MET A 323 17.31 13.86 20.68
C MET A 323 16.00 14.31 21.34
N THR A 324 15.53 15.53 21.04
CA THR A 324 14.23 16.03 21.52
C THR A 324 13.07 15.24 20.91
N PHE A 325 13.16 14.92 19.62
CA PHE A 325 12.21 14.06 18.92
C PHE A 325 12.16 12.68 19.61
N ALA A 326 13.30 11.99 19.76
CA ALA A 326 13.38 10.70 20.44
C ALA A 326 12.85 10.73 21.87
N TYR A 327 13.22 11.76 22.65
CA TYR A 327 12.71 11.94 24.01
C TYR A 327 11.18 12.06 24.05
N SER A 328 10.58 12.82 23.11
CA SER A 328 9.12 12.97 23.06
C SER A 328 8.39 11.67 22.73
N PHE A 329 9.01 10.79 21.95
CA PHE A 329 8.46 9.48 21.56
C PHE A 329 8.75 8.36 22.56
N GLY A 330 9.74 8.54 23.45
CA GLY A 330 10.02 7.59 24.53
C GLY A 330 8.80 7.33 25.42
N ARG A 331 7.94 8.34 25.63
CA ARG A 331 6.66 8.20 26.36
C ARG A 331 5.64 7.32 25.62
N MET A 332 5.77 7.17 24.31
CA MET A 332 4.93 6.32 23.46
C MET A 332 5.56 4.93 23.23
N GLY A 333 6.61 4.59 23.98
CA GLY A 333 7.31 3.31 23.86
C GLY A 333 8.31 3.23 22.71
N LEU A 334 8.70 4.36 22.11
CA LEU A 334 9.72 4.43 21.06
C LEU A 334 10.84 5.39 21.48
N ASP A 335 11.86 4.86 22.13
CA ASP A 335 13.10 5.59 22.42
C ASP A 335 14.19 5.16 21.44
N PHE A 336 14.67 6.08 20.63
CA PHE A 336 15.70 5.83 19.61
C PHE A 336 16.94 6.72 19.79
N ARG A 337 17.16 7.27 20.98
CA ARG A 337 18.34 8.11 21.27
C ARG A 337 19.66 7.38 20.99
N ASP A 338 19.73 6.09 21.28
CA ASP A 338 20.91 5.26 21.01
C ASP A 338 21.19 5.14 19.49
N LEU A 339 20.14 5.08 18.67
CA LEU A 339 20.27 5.08 17.21
C LEU A 339 20.79 6.43 16.71
N VAL A 340 20.31 7.54 17.26
CA VAL A 340 20.82 8.89 16.92
C VAL A 340 22.31 8.99 17.23
N ILE A 341 22.75 8.54 18.41
CA ILE A 341 24.17 8.60 18.81
C ILE A 341 25.03 7.78 17.85
N ASN A 342 24.65 6.53 17.56
CA ASN A 342 25.41 5.66 16.67
C ASN A 342 25.48 6.22 15.24
N GLU A 343 24.37 6.78 14.75
CA GLU A 343 24.30 7.35 13.43
C GLU A 343 25.23 8.55 13.28
N PHE A 344 25.14 9.50 14.21
CA PHE A 344 25.96 10.70 14.17
C PHE A 344 27.44 10.44 14.48
N ASP A 345 27.77 9.44 15.30
CA ASP A 345 29.16 9.01 15.50
C ASP A 345 29.82 8.63 14.16
N ASN A 346 29.11 7.89 13.29
CA ASN A 346 29.62 7.55 11.96
C ASN A 346 29.76 8.77 11.05
N ILE A 347 28.81 9.70 11.09
CA ILE A 347 28.87 10.92 10.27
C ILE A 347 30.02 11.82 10.73
N PHE A 348 30.18 12.04 12.04
CA PHE A 348 31.27 12.84 12.61
C PHE A 348 32.65 12.25 12.28
N LYS A 349 32.79 10.92 12.35
CA LYS A 349 34.02 10.22 11.93
C LYS A 349 34.33 10.46 10.44
N THR A 350 33.33 10.35 9.59
CA THR A 350 33.52 10.58 8.14
C THR A 350 33.91 12.03 7.88
N TYR A 351 33.18 12.98 8.47
CA TYR A 351 33.44 14.42 8.34
C TYR A 351 34.86 14.81 8.79
N PHE A 352 35.28 14.38 9.98
CA PHE A 352 36.62 14.69 10.49
C PHE A 352 37.72 14.08 9.63
N SER A 353 37.54 12.83 9.16
CA SER A 353 38.51 12.20 8.26
C SER A 353 38.66 12.98 6.97
N CYS A 354 37.55 13.36 6.33
CA CYS A 354 37.58 14.12 5.07
C CYS A 354 38.22 15.51 5.26
N LYS A 355 37.92 16.22 6.36
CA LYS A 355 38.56 17.52 6.64
C LYS A 355 40.07 17.40 6.86
N VAL A 356 40.50 16.41 7.66
CA VAL A 356 41.93 16.18 7.90
C VAL A 356 42.62 15.79 6.60
N GLU A 357 42.05 14.86 5.82
CA GLU A 357 42.60 14.43 4.53
C GLU A 357 42.70 15.59 3.53
N ALA A 358 41.68 16.46 3.45
CA ALA A 358 41.73 17.66 2.61
C ALA A 358 42.84 18.62 3.04
N ALA A 359 43.04 18.82 4.36
CA ALA A 359 44.15 19.61 4.89
C ALA A 359 45.51 18.99 4.54
N THR A 360 45.65 17.66 4.68
CA THR A 360 46.86 16.92 4.29
C THR A 360 47.16 17.09 2.79
N MET A 361 46.14 16.97 1.94
CA MET A 361 46.29 17.11 0.48
C MET A 361 46.67 18.53 0.09
N THR A 362 46.12 19.55 0.76
CA THR A 362 46.48 20.95 0.53
C THR A 362 47.95 21.20 0.88
N LEU A 363 48.43 20.67 2.02
CA LEU A 363 49.84 20.78 2.41
C LEU A 363 50.78 20.03 1.47
N THR A 364 50.40 18.83 1.03
CA THR A 364 51.27 17.96 0.21
C THR A 364 51.26 18.29 -1.28
N ASN A 365 50.19 18.90 -1.81
CA ASN A 365 50.05 19.23 -3.23
C ASN A 365 50.29 20.72 -3.54
N ASP A 366 49.68 21.66 -2.80
CA ASP A 366 49.70 23.10 -3.13
C ASP A 366 50.90 23.82 -2.49
N ALA A 367 51.40 23.36 -1.34
CA ALA A 367 52.55 23.93 -0.64
C ALA A 367 53.89 23.27 -1.00
N GLY A 368 54.05 22.82 -2.26
CA GLY A 368 55.29 22.22 -2.78
C GLY A 368 56.55 23.11 -2.67
N VAL A 369 56.42 24.33 -2.14
CA VAL A 369 57.52 25.22 -1.78
C VAL A 369 57.50 25.39 -0.25
N ILE A 370 58.51 24.81 0.42
CA ILE A 370 58.78 25.12 1.82
C ILE A 370 59.42 26.50 1.84
N ASP A 371 58.61 27.53 2.07
CA ASP A 371 59.08 28.90 2.28
C ASP A 371 59.07 29.22 3.78
N PHE A 372 60.15 29.80 4.27
CA PHE A 372 60.31 30.15 5.67
C PHE A 372 60.26 31.66 5.85
N VAL A 373 59.38 32.14 6.70
CA VAL A 373 59.35 33.56 7.08
C VAL A 373 60.46 33.81 8.09
N GLU A 374 61.39 34.73 7.79
CA GLU A 374 62.36 35.21 8.76
C GLU A 374 61.64 35.96 9.89
N THR A 375 61.43 35.29 11.02
CA THR A 375 60.92 35.93 12.23
C THR A 375 62.05 36.75 12.84
N SER A 376 62.16 38.03 12.46
CA SER A 376 63.06 38.96 13.14
C SER A 376 62.58 39.08 14.59
N VAL A 377 63.37 38.53 15.53
CA VAL A 377 63.09 38.61 16.96
C VAL A 377 63.23 40.05 17.42
N SER A 378 62.17 40.85 17.26
CA SER A 378 62.01 42.07 18.02
C SER A 378 61.42 41.68 19.37
N SER A 379 62.29 41.61 20.37
CA SER A 379 61.96 41.47 21.79
C SER A 379 61.16 42.68 22.27
N SER A 380 59.86 42.71 21.97
CA SER A 380 58.92 43.56 22.69
C SER A 380 58.37 42.77 23.87
N THR A 381 58.89 43.08 25.06
CA THR A 381 58.26 42.77 26.34
C THR A 381 56.81 43.26 26.34
N ALA A 382 55.85 42.35 26.30
CA ALA A 382 54.43 42.60 26.59
C ALA A 382 54.03 41.81 27.84
N PRO A 383 53.09 42.33 28.66
CA PRO A 383 52.86 41.85 30.02
C PRO A 383 52.11 40.52 30.06
N ASP A 384 52.41 39.73 31.09
CA ASP A 384 51.68 38.51 31.47
C ASP A 384 50.17 38.75 31.48
N ASP A 385 49.45 38.09 30.57
CA ASP A 385 48.01 37.86 30.69
C ASP A 385 47.75 36.37 30.47
N ASP A 386 47.31 35.72 31.54
CA ASP A 386 47.50 34.30 31.86
C ASP A 386 46.49 33.36 31.16
N THR A 387 46.09 33.63 29.92
CA THR A 387 45.01 32.87 29.23
C THR A 387 45.26 32.44 27.79
N VAL A 388 46.43 32.69 27.21
CA VAL A 388 46.78 32.17 25.87
C VAL A 388 47.76 31.00 26.03
N PRO A 389 47.44 29.78 25.56
CA PRO A 389 48.39 28.67 25.62
C PRO A 389 49.63 29.06 24.81
N ASP A 390 50.78 29.09 25.47
CA ASP A 390 52.10 29.47 24.98
C ASP A 390 52.39 28.85 23.60
N VAL A 391 52.09 29.60 22.53
CA VAL A 391 52.36 29.18 21.15
C VAL A 391 53.82 29.53 20.91
N SER A 392 54.70 28.52 20.93
CA SER A 392 56.09 28.71 20.52
C SER A 392 56.12 29.44 19.17
N MET A 393 56.63 30.67 19.16
CA MET A 393 56.67 31.56 17.97
C MET A 393 57.37 30.89 16.76
N GLU A 394 58.08 29.79 17.01
CA GLU A 394 58.74 28.93 16.03
C GLU A 394 57.77 28.23 15.05
N ILE A 395 56.52 27.92 15.45
CA ILE A 395 55.53 27.30 14.53
C ILE A 395 55.21 28.23 13.36
N ASN A 396 55.18 29.55 13.62
CA ASN A 396 54.85 30.58 12.64
C ASN A 396 55.94 30.78 11.57
N GLN A 397 57.07 30.06 11.66
CA GLN A 397 58.12 30.13 10.65
C GLN A 397 57.71 29.46 9.33
N TRP A 398 56.74 28.55 9.36
CA TRP A 398 56.27 27.81 8.18
C TRP A 398 54.78 28.00 7.97
N ASP A 399 54.41 28.96 7.11
CA ASP A 399 53.02 29.38 6.89
C ASP A 399 52.11 28.22 6.48
N ALA A 400 52.57 27.34 5.59
CA ALA A 400 51.78 26.19 5.15
C ALA A 400 51.48 25.21 6.29
N LEU A 401 52.40 25.06 7.25
CA LEU A 401 52.17 24.25 8.45
C LEU A 401 51.14 24.91 9.38
N CYS A 402 51.14 26.24 9.49
CA CYS A 402 50.11 26.97 10.23
C CYS A 402 48.73 26.80 9.58
N VAL A 403 48.63 26.89 8.25
CA VAL A 403 47.37 26.65 7.52
C VAL A 403 46.86 25.23 7.78
N TYR A 404 47.72 24.23 7.64
CA TYR A 404 47.39 22.83 7.94
C TYR A 404 46.96 22.63 9.40
N GLY A 405 47.68 23.23 10.36
CA GLY A 405 47.34 23.20 11.78
C GLY A 405 45.98 23.81 12.07
N ASN A 406 45.70 24.98 11.49
CA ASN A 406 44.44 25.69 11.67
C ASN A 406 43.24 24.89 11.11
N GLU A 407 43.41 24.20 9.98
CA GLU A 407 42.38 23.32 9.44
C GLU A 407 42.10 22.11 10.35
N ILE A 408 43.14 21.49 10.92
CA ILE A 408 42.95 20.40 11.89
C ILE A 408 42.28 20.92 13.17
N LEU A 409 42.71 22.08 13.69
CA LEU A 409 42.11 22.69 14.86
C LEU A 409 40.66 23.08 14.60
N SER A 410 40.33 23.57 13.40
CA SER A 410 38.96 23.80 12.97
C SER A 410 38.15 22.51 13.00
N ALA A 411 38.69 21.41 12.46
CA ALA A 411 38.03 20.10 12.50
C ALA A 411 37.83 19.56 13.93
N LEU A 412 38.79 19.78 14.85
CA LEU A 412 38.64 19.42 16.26
C LEU A 412 37.62 20.29 16.99
N ASN A 413 37.59 21.59 16.70
CA ASN A 413 36.62 22.53 17.27
C ASN A 413 35.19 22.20 16.81
N ASP A 414 35.02 21.81 15.55
CA ASP A 414 33.75 21.36 14.98
C ASP A 414 33.18 20.14 15.73
N LEU A 415 34.05 19.20 16.13
CA LEU A 415 33.65 18.02 16.91
C LEU A 415 33.32 18.32 18.37
N ARG A 416 33.83 19.45 18.92
CA ARG A 416 33.91 19.70 20.37
C ARG A 416 32.60 19.50 21.13
N GLN A 417 31.47 19.84 20.53
CA GLN A 417 30.15 19.78 21.17
C GLN A 417 29.59 18.35 21.24
N ASN A 418 30.09 17.42 20.42
CA ASN A 418 29.63 16.03 20.35
C ASN A 418 30.76 15.01 20.59
N LEU A 419 31.88 15.45 21.18
CA LEU A 419 33.00 14.58 21.51
C LEU A 419 32.59 13.53 22.54
N SER A 420 32.65 12.27 22.12
CA SER A 420 32.63 11.11 23.03
C SER A 420 34.04 10.62 23.24
N ILE A 421 34.36 10.20 24.47
CA ILE A 421 35.70 9.69 24.78
C ILE A 421 36.08 8.44 23.97
N ILE A 422 35.07 7.70 23.50
CA ILE A 422 35.23 6.51 22.65
C ILE A 422 35.88 6.88 21.31
N GLN A 423 35.75 8.14 20.88
CA GLN A 423 36.30 8.65 19.62
C GLN A 423 37.79 9.01 19.70
N LEU A 424 38.39 9.09 20.90
CA LEU A 424 39.79 9.53 21.07
C LEU A 424 40.77 8.69 20.24
N ASN A 425 40.76 7.37 20.44
CA ASN A 425 41.65 6.45 19.72
C ASN A 425 41.48 6.54 18.20
N TRP A 426 40.26 6.83 17.75
CA TRP A 426 39.96 6.97 16.35
C TRP A 426 40.51 8.31 15.79
N CYS A 427 40.32 9.42 16.51
CA CYS A 427 40.87 10.73 16.13
C CYS A 427 42.40 10.67 16.05
N VAL A 428 43.04 10.04 17.03
CA VAL A 428 44.50 9.83 17.05
C VAL A 428 44.96 9.03 15.84
N LYS A 429 44.25 7.94 15.47
CA LYS A 429 44.58 7.17 14.26
C LYS A 429 44.47 7.98 12.97
N VAL A 430 43.44 8.83 12.84
CA VAL A 430 43.27 9.69 11.66
C VAL A 430 44.41 10.70 11.56
N LEU A 431 44.78 11.32 12.68
CA LEU A 431 45.93 12.24 12.73
C LEU A 431 47.25 11.54 12.45
N GLN A 432 47.46 10.34 12.98
CA GLN A 432 48.63 9.50 12.67
C GLN A 432 48.75 9.22 11.17
N MET A 433 47.65 8.90 10.48
CA MET A 433 47.65 8.68 9.04
C MET A 433 47.97 9.95 8.24
N SER A 434 47.44 11.09 8.70
CA SER A 434 47.79 12.40 8.13
C SER A 434 49.27 12.70 8.31
N PHE A 435 49.79 12.57 9.53
CA PHE A 435 51.20 12.84 9.86
C PHE A 435 52.14 11.92 9.10
N LYS A 436 51.79 10.64 8.97
CA LYS A 436 52.52 9.69 8.12
C LYS A 436 52.61 10.18 6.67
N SER A 437 51.52 10.68 6.11
CA SER A 437 51.48 11.19 4.74
C SER A 437 52.36 12.43 4.56
N VAL A 438 52.34 13.36 5.53
CA VAL A 438 53.23 14.53 5.56
C VAL A 438 54.70 14.11 5.68
N LEU A 439 55.03 13.16 6.56
CA LEU A 439 56.38 12.66 6.73
C LEU A 439 56.91 11.95 5.48
N LEU A 440 56.07 11.15 4.81
CA LEU A 440 56.43 10.52 3.53
C LEU A 440 56.65 11.56 2.42
N TRP A 441 55.89 12.66 2.44
CA TRP A 441 56.08 13.77 1.51
C TRP A 441 57.41 14.51 1.78
N LEU A 442 57.71 14.81 3.06
CA LEU A 442 59.01 15.38 3.46
C LEU A 442 60.17 14.46 3.07
N ASP A 443 60.04 13.14 3.25
CA ASP A 443 61.04 12.15 2.84
C ASP A 443 61.29 12.14 1.33
N ARG A 444 60.25 12.33 0.51
CA ARG A 444 60.42 12.49 -0.95
C ARG A 444 61.19 13.77 -1.30
N LEU A 445 60.94 14.87 -0.59
CA LEU A 445 61.63 16.15 -0.83
C LEU A 445 63.10 16.13 -0.41
N MET A 446 63.48 15.31 0.58
CA MET A 446 64.90 15.09 0.93
C MET A 446 65.70 14.39 -0.18
N ASN A 447 65.04 13.71 -1.12
CA ASN A 447 65.74 13.14 -2.28
C ASN A 447 66.06 14.20 -3.36
N SER A 448 65.45 15.39 -3.30
CA SER A 448 65.57 16.45 -4.30
C SER A 448 66.35 17.68 -3.78
N GLN A 449 67.68 17.63 -3.77
CA GLN A 449 68.68 18.73 -3.63
C GLN A 449 68.51 19.85 -2.56
N HIS A 450 67.42 19.92 -1.79
CA HIS A 450 67.10 20.96 -0.79
C HIS A 450 67.14 20.43 0.66
N ASN A 451 68.19 19.69 1.01
CA ASN A 451 68.24 18.94 2.29
C ASN A 451 68.13 19.84 3.53
N GLU A 452 68.80 20.99 3.58
CA GLU A 452 68.80 21.83 4.80
C GLU A 452 67.41 22.40 5.14
N VAL A 453 66.66 22.85 4.14
CA VAL A 453 65.32 23.43 4.29
C VAL A 453 64.33 22.35 4.75
N VAL A 454 64.42 21.15 4.15
CA VAL A 454 63.54 20.02 4.50
C VAL A 454 63.88 19.46 5.89
N MET A 455 65.15 19.48 6.29
CA MET A 455 65.59 19.12 7.64
C MET A 455 65.05 20.08 8.70
N LYS A 456 65.07 21.39 8.42
CA LYS A 456 64.46 22.40 9.30
C LYS A 456 62.94 22.20 9.39
N ALA A 457 62.25 21.95 8.28
CA ALA A 457 60.81 21.68 8.25
C ALA A 457 60.44 20.42 9.05
N THR A 458 61.26 19.37 8.91
CA THR A 458 61.13 18.11 9.65
C THR A 458 61.28 18.33 11.15
N SER A 459 62.29 19.11 11.56
CA SER A 459 62.47 19.48 12.97
C SER A 459 61.31 20.30 13.51
N LEU A 460 60.80 21.29 12.75
CA LEU A 460 59.63 22.08 13.15
C LEU A 460 58.36 21.24 13.28
N PHE A 461 58.14 20.31 12.34
CA PHE A 461 56.99 19.40 12.38
C PHE A 461 57.04 18.47 13.60
N ILE A 462 58.15 17.77 13.81
CA ILE A 462 58.28 16.77 14.88
C ILE A 462 58.42 17.41 16.25
N LYS A 463 59.24 18.46 16.39
CA LYS A 463 59.60 19.01 17.69
C LYS A 463 58.64 20.08 18.21
N VAL A 464 57.94 20.77 17.32
CA VAL A 464 57.11 21.92 17.71
C VAL A 464 55.64 21.67 17.41
N PHE A 465 55.31 21.25 16.19
CA PHE A 465 53.92 21.07 15.77
C PHE A 465 53.24 19.84 16.40
N VAL A 466 53.89 18.67 16.42
CA VAL A 466 53.29 17.47 17.03
C VAL A 466 53.01 17.66 18.53
N PRO A 467 53.94 18.19 19.36
CA PRO A 467 53.65 18.48 20.77
C PRO A 467 52.55 19.53 20.95
N PHE A 468 52.48 20.52 20.06
CA PHE A 468 51.39 21.49 20.05
C PHE A 468 50.03 20.80 19.79
N MET A 469 49.94 19.91 18.80
CA MET A 469 48.72 19.14 18.53
C MET A 469 48.35 18.19 19.68
N TYR A 470 49.35 17.60 20.33
CA TYR A 470 49.16 16.77 21.53
C TYR A 470 48.48 17.56 22.66
N LYS A 471 48.98 18.77 22.98
CA LYS A 471 48.39 19.65 23.99
C LYS A 471 46.94 20.02 23.65
N ASN A 472 46.65 20.33 22.37
CA ASN A 472 45.30 20.66 21.92
C ASN A 472 44.34 19.46 22.02
N LEU A 473 44.80 18.24 21.71
CA LEU A 473 44.00 17.04 21.93
C LEU A 473 43.72 16.78 23.41
N GLN A 474 44.72 16.97 24.28
CA GLN A 474 44.51 16.88 25.73
C GLN A 474 43.49 17.93 26.22
N ALA A 475 43.49 19.13 25.65
CA ALA A 475 42.49 20.14 25.98
C ALA A 475 41.07 19.74 25.53
N CYS A 476 40.94 19.14 24.34
CA CYS A 476 39.66 18.64 23.82
C CYS A 476 39.13 17.43 24.61
N PHE A 477 40.01 16.52 25.03
CA PHE A 477 39.68 15.29 25.75
C PHE A 477 40.19 15.30 27.20
N ALA A 478 40.07 16.43 27.89
CA ALA A 478 40.64 16.59 29.23
C ALA A 478 40.17 15.49 30.20
N TYR A 479 41.12 14.76 30.79
CA TYR A 479 40.88 13.62 31.67
C TYR A 479 39.91 13.94 32.82
N GLU A 480 40.12 15.08 33.48
CA GLU A 480 39.29 15.52 34.61
C GLU A 480 37.84 15.86 34.20
N LYS A 481 37.63 16.40 32.98
CA LYS A 481 36.30 16.79 32.52
C LYS A 481 35.55 15.64 31.84
N CYS A 482 36.24 14.85 31.02
CA CYS A 482 35.63 13.88 30.12
C CYS A 482 35.69 12.43 30.63
N PHE A 483 36.75 12.05 31.37
CA PHE A 483 36.99 10.66 31.75
C PHE A 483 36.59 10.37 33.20
N ARG A 484 37.05 11.20 34.15
CA ARG A 484 36.84 10.99 35.59
C ARG A 484 35.37 10.95 35.98
N ASN A 485 34.54 11.78 35.35
CA ASN A 485 33.11 11.87 35.61
C ASN A 485 32.32 10.65 35.11
N VAL A 486 32.79 9.97 34.06
CA VAL A 486 32.07 8.87 33.40
C VAL A 486 32.55 7.51 33.90
N PHE A 487 33.87 7.29 34.03
CA PHE A 487 34.45 5.97 34.31
C PHE A 487 34.98 5.81 35.74
N ARG A 488 35.00 6.88 36.55
CA ARG A 488 35.62 6.90 37.89
C ARG A 488 37.07 6.31 37.83
N SER A 489 37.56 5.72 38.91
CA SER A 489 38.95 5.29 39.12
C SER A 489 39.39 4.00 38.38
N ALA A 490 38.74 3.62 37.28
CA ALA A 490 39.04 2.37 36.57
C ALA A 490 40.32 2.42 35.73
N VAL A 491 40.79 3.61 35.36
CA VAL A 491 41.99 3.80 34.52
C VAL A 491 42.84 4.92 35.14
N THR A 492 44.15 4.72 35.22
CA THR A 492 45.10 5.73 35.71
C THR A 492 45.30 6.83 34.66
N LYS A 493 45.63 8.05 35.11
CA LYS A 493 45.92 9.19 34.23
C LYS A 493 47.01 8.84 33.19
N GLU A 494 48.07 8.16 33.62
CA GLU A 494 49.16 7.67 32.76
C GLU A 494 48.67 6.71 31.66
N SER A 495 47.79 5.76 32.01
CA SER A 495 47.23 4.84 31.02
C SER A 495 46.35 5.57 30.01
N PHE A 496 45.63 6.62 30.44
CA PHE A 496 44.83 7.44 29.53
C PHE A 496 45.69 8.31 28.61
N GLU A 497 46.76 8.90 29.14
CA GLU A 497 47.71 9.73 28.39
C GLU A 497 48.49 8.93 27.32
N SER A 498 48.68 7.62 27.54
CA SER A 498 49.26 6.72 26.53
C SER A 498 48.45 6.65 25.22
N HIS A 499 47.13 6.88 25.28
CA HIS A 499 46.26 6.86 24.11
C HIS A 499 46.41 8.10 23.20
N TYR A 500 47.09 9.15 23.67
CA TYR A 500 47.35 10.36 22.89
C TYR A 500 48.62 10.28 22.06
N SER A 501 49.32 9.13 22.03
CA SER A 501 50.56 8.99 21.26
C SER A 501 50.31 9.26 19.78
N LEU A 502 50.71 10.45 19.31
CA LEU A 502 50.55 10.89 17.92
C LEU A 502 51.68 10.41 17.01
N LEU A 503 52.83 10.07 17.59
CA LEU A 503 53.97 9.52 16.87
C LEU A 503 54.28 8.12 17.40
N ASN A 504 54.42 7.16 16.50
CA ASN A 504 54.84 5.79 16.80
C ASN A 504 55.94 5.38 15.82
N ASP A 505 56.83 4.48 16.23
CA ASP A 505 57.93 3.97 15.38
C ASP A 505 57.45 3.38 14.05
N THR A 506 56.20 2.92 14.01
CA THR A 506 55.54 2.37 12.82
C THR A 506 55.21 3.42 11.75
N LEU A 507 55.13 4.70 12.11
CA LEU A 507 54.87 5.78 11.15
C LEU A 507 56.08 6.03 10.24
N PHE A 508 57.29 5.79 10.74
CA PHE A 508 58.54 5.98 10.01
C PHE A 508 58.99 4.74 9.22
N ALA A 509 58.27 3.61 9.34
CA ALA A 509 58.67 2.34 8.74
C ALA A 509 58.73 2.35 7.21
N GLN A 510 58.06 3.31 6.55
CA GLN A 510 58.03 3.45 5.10
C GLN A 510 58.91 4.61 4.59
N CYS A 511 59.58 5.36 5.48
CA CYS A 511 60.49 6.45 5.11
C CYS A 511 61.90 5.90 4.87
N VAL A 512 62.57 6.38 3.82
CA VAL A 512 63.95 6.00 3.49
C VAL A 512 64.93 6.58 4.52
N HIS A 513 64.72 7.82 4.96
CA HIS A 513 65.55 8.49 5.96
C HIS A 513 65.04 8.31 7.39
N ARG A 514 64.61 7.09 7.73
CA ARG A 514 64.01 6.76 9.04
C ARG A 514 64.87 7.22 10.24
N ASP A 515 66.19 7.05 10.16
CA ASP A 515 67.11 7.34 11.26
C ASP A 515 67.11 8.82 11.63
N VAL A 516 66.97 9.71 10.65
CA VAL A 516 66.91 11.17 10.83
C VAL A 516 65.63 11.59 11.56
N PHE A 517 64.50 10.99 11.18
CA PHE A 517 63.23 11.25 11.83
C PHE A 517 63.19 10.69 13.26
N LEU A 518 63.79 9.52 13.49
CA LEU A 518 63.92 8.92 14.82
C LEU A 518 64.83 9.75 15.73
N GLU A 519 65.95 10.28 15.22
CA GLU A 519 66.83 11.17 15.99
C GLU A 519 66.13 12.48 16.39
N ALA A 520 65.36 13.08 15.47
CA ALA A 520 64.53 14.24 15.75
C ALA A 520 63.42 13.94 16.78
N TYR A 521 62.87 12.73 16.77
CA TYR A 521 61.84 12.28 17.71
C TYR A 521 62.40 11.97 19.12
N HIS A 522 63.51 11.22 19.20
CA HIS A 522 64.14 10.86 20.47
C HIS A 522 64.72 12.09 21.19
N SER A 523 65.31 13.04 20.45
CA SER A 523 65.73 14.34 21.02
C SER A 523 64.56 15.18 21.55
N CYS A 524 63.32 14.84 21.22
CA CYS A 524 62.13 15.49 21.76
C CYS A 524 61.61 14.83 23.06
N GLN A 525 61.81 13.52 23.23
CA GLN A 525 61.44 12.79 24.44
C GLN A 525 62.35 13.14 25.64
N GLU A 526 63.61 13.52 25.39
CA GLU A 526 64.55 13.96 26.43
C GLU A 526 64.21 15.35 27.03
N VAL A 527 63.33 16.13 26.39
CA VAL A 527 62.99 17.52 26.77
C VAL A 527 61.67 17.62 27.55
N LEU A 528 60.95 16.51 27.76
CA LEU A 528 59.83 16.48 28.71
C LEU A 528 60.41 16.56 30.13
N PRO A 529 60.15 17.62 30.92
CA PRO A 529 60.73 17.74 32.24
C PRO A 529 60.18 16.61 33.14
N ASN A 530 61.08 15.91 33.81
CA ASN A 530 60.77 15.01 34.92
C ASN A 530 59.78 15.71 35.88
N GLU A 531 58.65 15.07 36.16
CA GLU A 531 57.56 15.56 37.03
C GLU A 531 57.95 15.80 38.50
N ASP A 532 59.22 15.62 38.86
CA ASP A 532 59.70 15.68 40.25
C ASP A 532 59.87 17.10 40.84
N THR A 533 59.54 18.16 40.10
CA THR A 533 59.80 19.55 40.56
C THR A 533 58.56 20.43 40.79
N ILE A 534 57.34 19.91 40.60
CA ILE A 534 56.10 20.70 40.83
C ILE A 534 55.45 20.37 42.19
N THR A 535 55.86 19.30 42.88
CA THR A 535 55.28 18.89 44.17
C THR A 535 55.81 19.63 45.41
N ARG A 536 56.63 20.68 45.27
CA ARG A 536 57.18 21.41 46.45
C ARG A 536 56.56 22.75 46.79
N ASN A 537 55.68 23.34 45.98
CA ASN A 537 55.12 24.67 46.26
C ASN A 537 53.57 24.74 46.19
N ILE A 538 52.88 23.81 46.84
CA ILE A 538 51.49 24.06 47.28
C ILE A 538 51.43 23.78 48.78
N THR A 539 51.87 24.76 49.55
CA THR A 539 51.56 24.85 50.98
C THR A 539 50.08 25.18 51.15
N ASN A 540 49.43 24.36 51.97
CA ASN A 540 48.10 24.54 52.55
C ASN A 540 47.70 26.00 52.79
N GLU A 541 46.58 26.43 52.21
CA GLU A 541 45.62 27.32 52.85
C GLU A 541 44.20 27.05 52.29
N PRO A 542 43.16 26.95 53.13
CA PRO A 542 41.81 26.68 52.69
C PRO A 542 41.10 27.97 52.29
N ILE A 543 40.64 28.06 51.04
CA ILE A 543 39.74 29.14 50.61
C ILE A 543 38.30 28.70 50.88
N ASP A 544 37.70 29.36 51.86
CA ASP A 544 36.29 29.32 52.25
C ASP A 544 35.43 29.98 51.16
N LEU A 545 34.44 29.24 50.63
CA LEU A 545 33.39 29.80 49.78
C LEU A 545 32.03 29.25 50.25
N LYS A 546 31.51 29.87 51.30
CA LYS A 546 30.06 30.01 51.53
C LYS A 546 29.49 31.07 50.59
N GLY A 547 28.38 30.75 49.94
CA GLY A 547 27.41 31.75 49.47
C GLY A 547 26.88 31.52 48.06
N ASP A 548 25.64 31.03 48.00
CA ASP A 548 24.56 31.21 47.00
C ASP A 548 24.89 30.95 45.51
N GLY A 549 24.17 30.14 44.74
CA GLY A 549 22.83 29.58 44.88
C GLY A 549 22.23 29.43 43.48
N THR A 550 21.75 28.22 43.16
CA THR A 550 20.74 27.91 42.12
C THR A 550 21.17 28.12 40.65
N THR A 551 21.16 27.13 39.75
CA THR A 551 19.95 26.45 39.22
C THR A 551 20.32 25.24 38.34
N ALA A 552 19.46 24.21 38.35
CA ALA A 552 19.30 23.14 37.33
C ALA A 552 20.24 21.92 37.34
N ALA A 553 20.22 21.14 38.43
CA ALA A 553 20.52 19.70 38.38
C ALA A 553 19.74 18.93 39.46
N GLN A 554 18.41 18.91 39.35
CA GLN A 554 17.56 17.97 40.11
C GLN A 554 16.35 17.57 39.27
N ALA A 555 16.46 16.44 38.57
CA ALA A 555 15.38 15.51 38.32
C ALA A 555 16.00 14.21 37.81
N ILE A 556 15.46 13.07 38.29
CA ILE A 556 15.89 11.68 38.05
C ILE A 556 16.76 11.13 39.20
N THR A 557 16.11 10.78 40.31
CA THR A 557 16.34 9.52 41.06
C THR A 557 15.45 9.50 42.30
N THR A 558 14.18 9.13 42.15
CA THR A 558 13.37 8.51 43.23
C THR A 558 12.07 7.99 42.61
N GLY A 559 11.86 6.68 42.67
CA GLY A 559 10.63 6.08 42.18
C GLY A 559 10.72 4.56 42.09
N HIS A 560 11.32 3.91 43.08
CA HIS A 560 11.11 2.49 43.33
C HIS A 560 10.86 2.31 44.81
N ASP A 561 9.74 1.66 45.08
CA ASP A 561 9.36 0.92 46.29
C ASP A 561 8.33 1.52 47.27
N GLU A 562 7.32 0.68 47.46
CA GLU A 562 6.36 0.52 48.56
C GLU A 562 5.07 1.36 48.60
N ALA A 563 3.96 0.71 48.24
CA ALA A 563 2.86 0.47 49.16
C ALA A 563 1.97 -0.70 48.68
N GLY A 564 1.84 -1.72 49.51
CA GLY A 564 0.78 -2.71 49.40
C GLY A 564 -0.52 -2.19 50.01
N TYR A 565 -1.64 -2.45 49.32
CA TYR A 565 -2.90 -3.02 49.81
C TYR A 565 -3.79 -3.34 48.62
#